data_AF-A0A2U1FCY3-F1
#
_entry.id   AF-A0A2U1FCY3-F1
#
_cell.length_a   1.000
_cell.length_b   1.000
_cell.length_c   1.000
_cell.angle_alpha   90.00
_cell.angle_beta   90.00
_cell.angle_gamma   90.00
#
_symmetry.space_group_name_H-M   'P 1'
#
loop_
_entity.id
_entity.type
_entity.pdbx_description
1 polymer ?
#
loop_
_entity_poly.entity_id
_entity_poly.type
_entity_poly.pdbx_seq_one_letter_code
_entity_poly.pdbx_strand_id
1 'polypeptide(L)'
;MIQNFAIDQAATFESLLFLSCEPKTAFGDSYRQETTKDGTPKWEAQFVARFRQFGRATNEIIKVGMTSERQPVEDIAPATPVELVGFEIGVMDKRDRDGNVAGAQVWYRCQEVRTTASTAPRPRRGEVAQSEAAAS
;
A
#
# COMPACT_ATOMS: atom_id res chain seq x y z
N MET A 1 11.97 -22.90 2.32
CA MET A 1 12.45 -22.22 1.09
C MET A 1 11.64 -20.94 0.93
N ILE A 2 12.25 -19.82 0.52
CA ILE A 2 11.50 -18.59 0.20
C ILE A 2 11.19 -18.60 -1.29
N GLN A 3 9.92 -18.46 -1.65
CA GLN A 3 9.46 -18.29 -3.03
C GLN A 3 8.87 -16.90 -3.18
N ASN A 4 9.29 -16.16 -4.20
CA ASN A 4 8.78 -14.82 -4.51
C ASN A 4 8.07 -14.83 -5.86
N PHE A 5 6.92 -14.18 -5.93
CA PHE A 5 6.09 -14.09 -7.11
C PHE A 5 5.82 -12.62 -7.44
N ALA A 6 6.13 -12.22 -8.67
CA ALA A 6 5.61 -10.98 -9.24
C ALA A 6 4.13 -11.17 -9.58
N ILE A 7 3.30 -10.19 -9.25
CA ILE A 7 1.84 -10.33 -9.37
C ILE A 7 1.32 -9.44 -10.49
N ASP A 8 0.58 -10.06 -11.42
CA ASP A 8 -0.30 -9.34 -12.32
C ASP A 8 -1.53 -8.88 -11.55
N GLN A 9 -1.52 -7.62 -11.13
CA GLN A 9 -2.60 -7.04 -10.31
C GLN A 9 -3.91 -6.92 -11.08
N ALA A 10 -3.86 -6.63 -12.38
CA ALA A 10 -5.07 -6.47 -13.19
C ALA A 10 -5.81 -7.80 -13.36
N ALA A 11 -5.08 -8.92 -13.36
CA ALA A 11 -5.65 -10.26 -13.36
C ALA A 11 -6.03 -10.77 -11.95
N THR A 12 -5.41 -10.21 -10.89
CA THR A 12 -5.56 -10.71 -9.51
C THR A 12 -6.65 -9.98 -8.73
N PHE A 13 -6.69 -8.66 -8.80
CA PHE A 13 -7.58 -7.84 -7.99
C PHE A 13 -8.63 -7.14 -8.88
N GLU A 14 -9.88 -7.15 -8.42
CA GLU A 14 -10.91 -6.26 -8.97
C GLU A 14 -10.65 -4.80 -8.57
N SER A 15 -10.16 -4.58 -7.35
CA SER A 15 -9.72 -3.27 -6.87
C SER A 15 -8.78 -3.35 -5.66
N LEU A 16 -7.94 -2.33 -5.50
CA LEU A 16 -7.15 -2.05 -4.31
C LEU A 16 -7.49 -0.65 -3.81
N LEU A 17 -7.89 -0.55 -2.54
CA LEU A 17 -8.18 0.73 -1.89
C LEU A 17 -7.18 0.97 -0.75
N PHE A 18 -6.54 2.13 -0.74
CA PHE A 18 -5.64 2.53 0.34
C PHE A 18 -6.39 2.73 1.67
N LEU A 19 -5.79 2.34 2.79
CA LEU A 19 -6.32 2.59 4.14
C LEU A 19 -5.41 3.51 4.95
N SER A 20 -4.19 3.06 5.24
CA SER A 20 -3.22 3.78 6.06
C SER A 20 -1.80 3.35 5.73
N CYS A 21 -0.82 4.15 6.14
CA CYS A 21 0.59 3.75 6.12
C CYS A 21 1.27 4.20 7.41
N GLU A 22 1.91 3.25 8.08
CA GLU A 22 2.52 3.45 9.39
C GLU A 22 3.98 2.95 9.41
N PRO A 23 4.84 3.52 10.28
CA PRO A 23 6.15 2.96 10.57
C PRO A 23 6.04 1.48 10.97
N LYS A 24 6.81 0.61 10.32
CA LYS A 24 6.90 -0.78 10.76
C LYS A 24 7.79 -0.85 11.99
N THR A 25 7.22 -1.16 13.15
CA THR A 25 7.95 -1.24 14.41
C THR A 25 8.66 -2.58 14.59
N ALA A 26 9.75 -2.57 15.35
CA ALA A 26 10.55 -3.76 15.62
C ALA A 26 9.77 -4.74 16.51
N PHE A 27 9.94 -6.04 16.24
CA PHE A 27 9.38 -7.06 17.11
C PHE A 27 9.89 -6.91 18.55
N GLY A 28 8.97 -6.75 19.50
CA GLY A 28 9.28 -6.55 20.92
C GLY A 28 9.61 -5.10 21.32
N ASP A 29 9.61 -4.15 20.38
CA ASP A 29 9.84 -2.73 20.64
C ASP A 29 8.94 -1.85 19.76
N SER A 30 7.83 -1.39 20.33
CA SER A 30 6.83 -0.57 19.65
C SER A 30 7.26 0.87 19.36
N TYR A 31 8.40 1.32 19.91
CA TYR A 31 8.87 2.71 19.75
C TYR A 31 9.97 2.83 18.70
N ARG A 32 10.60 1.71 18.32
CA ARG A 32 11.68 1.69 17.34
C ARG A 32 11.18 1.21 15.99
N GLN A 33 11.31 2.06 14.97
CA GLN A 33 11.04 1.68 13.59
C GLN A 33 12.12 0.72 13.07
N GLU A 34 11.70 -0.32 12.36
CA GLU A 34 12.62 -1.20 11.64
C GLU A 34 13.25 -0.48 10.46
N THR A 35 14.52 -0.77 10.21
CA THR A 35 15.26 -0.30 9.04
C THR A 35 15.78 -1.48 8.22
N THR A 36 16.13 -1.23 6.96
CA THR A 36 16.98 -2.14 6.19
C THR A 36 18.39 -2.17 6.77
N LYS A 37 19.24 -3.09 6.30
CA LYS A 37 20.64 -3.16 6.73
C LYS A 37 21.40 -1.86 6.47
N ASP A 38 21.00 -1.14 5.44
CA ASP A 38 21.61 0.12 5.00
C ASP A 38 21.03 1.35 5.73
N GLY A 39 20.08 1.15 6.65
CA GLY A 39 19.50 2.20 7.48
C GLY A 39 18.18 2.78 6.98
N THR A 40 17.71 2.42 5.79
CA THR A 40 16.45 2.95 5.25
C THR A 40 15.23 2.49 6.05
N PRO A 41 14.34 3.39 6.49
CA PRO A 41 13.14 3.04 7.26
C PRO A 41 12.16 2.12 6.52
N LYS A 42 11.56 1.19 7.24
CA LYS A 42 10.49 0.32 6.75
C LYS A 42 9.12 0.83 7.16
N TRP A 43 8.19 0.70 6.24
CA TRP A 43 6.80 1.13 6.38
C TRP A 43 5.86 -0.04 6.09
N GLU A 44 4.67 -0.01 6.67
CA GLU A 44 3.59 -0.95 6.37
C GLU A 44 2.38 -0.15 5.90
N ALA A 45 2.00 -0.32 4.63
CA ALA A 45 0.79 0.24 4.07
C ALA A 45 -0.33 -0.83 4.07
N GLN A 46 -1.54 -0.41 4.43
CA GLN A 46 -2.71 -1.27 4.50
C GLN A 46 -3.65 -0.97 3.34
N PHE A 47 -4.18 -2.02 2.71
CA PHE A 47 -5.10 -1.90 1.59
C PHE A 47 -6.27 -2.86 1.76
N VAL A 48 -7.46 -2.45 1.32
CA VAL A 48 -8.55 -3.39 1.04
C VAL A 48 -8.35 -3.92 -0.36
N ALA A 49 -8.08 -5.21 -0.48
CA ALA A 49 -8.00 -5.93 -1.73
C ALA A 49 -9.31 -6.65 -2.01
N ARG A 50 -9.94 -6.31 -3.12
CA ARG A 50 -11.12 -7.01 -3.63
C ARG A 50 -10.72 -7.95 -4.75
N PHE A 51 -11.17 -9.19 -4.69
CA PHE A 51 -10.90 -10.21 -5.71
C PHE A 51 -12.02 -11.25 -5.75
N ARG A 52 -12.01 -12.13 -6.75
CA ARG A 52 -12.94 -13.27 -6.80
C ARG A 52 -12.31 -14.54 -6.31
N GLN A 53 -12.95 -15.18 -5.34
CA GLN A 53 -12.60 -16.51 -4.86
C GLN A 53 -13.78 -17.45 -5.09
N PHE A 54 -13.57 -18.51 -5.86
CA PHE A 54 -14.63 -19.48 -6.23
C PHE A 54 -15.91 -18.82 -6.77
N GLY A 55 -15.75 -17.80 -7.63
CA GLY A 55 -16.84 -17.07 -8.26
C GLY A 55 -17.55 -16.04 -7.37
N ARG A 56 -17.12 -15.87 -6.12
CA ARG A 56 -17.68 -14.88 -5.17
C ARG A 56 -16.70 -13.74 -4.98
N ALA A 57 -17.22 -12.53 -4.89
CA ALA A 57 -16.39 -11.39 -4.53
C ALA A 57 -16.04 -11.44 -3.04
N THR A 58 -14.75 -11.34 -2.74
CA THR A 58 -14.15 -11.36 -1.41
C THR A 58 -13.35 -10.08 -1.23
N ASN A 59 -13.33 -9.55 -0.01
CA ASN A 59 -12.46 -8.45 0.37
C ASN A 59 -11.52 -8.93 1.49
N GLU A 60 -10.23 -8.62 1.38
CA GLU A 60 -9.25 -8.85 2.44
C GLU A 60 -8.43 -7.59 2.71
N ILE A 61 -8.01 -7.39 3.95
CA ILE A 61 -7.03 -6.35 4.27
C ILE A 61 -5.64 -6.97 4.11
N ILE A 62 -4.84 -6.42 3.21
CA ILE A 62 -3.44 -6.82 3.03
C ILE A 62 -2.50 -5.74 3.58
N LYS A 63 -1.44 -6.21 4.22
CA LYS A 63 -0.36 -5.38 4.79
C LYS A 63 0.86 -5.50 3.90
N VAL A 64 1.22 -4.41 3.24
CA VAL A 64 2.29 -4.38 2.23
C VAL A 64 3.47 -3.59 2.77
N GLY A 65 4.62 -4.24 2.82
CA GLY A 65 5.86 -3.63 3.24
C GLY A 65 6.46 -2.72 2.18
N MET A 66 6.97 -1.57 2.60
CA MET A 66 7.69 -0.60 1.76
C MET A 66 8.95 -0.13 2.49
N THR A 67 9.90 0.44 1.73
CA THR A 67 11.13 1.05 2.27
C THR A 67 11.27 2.45 1.71
N SER A 68 11.42 3.46 2.57
CA SER A 68 11.52 4.87 2.16
C SER A 68 12.10 5.72 3.29
N GLU A 69 12.91 6.72 2.94
CA GLU A 69 13.48 7.71 3.89
C GLU A 69 12.43 8.68 4.45
N ARG A 70 11.30 8.83 3.76
CA ARG A 70 10.15 9.64 4.18
C ARG A 70 8.89 8.79 4.23
N GLN A 71 7.87 9.26 4.93
CA GLN A 71 6.57 8.59 4.94
C GLN A 71 6.06 8.43 3.50
N PRO A 72 5.92 7.20 2.99
CA PRO A 72 5.32 6.98 1.68
C PRO A 72 3.82 7.30 1.77
N VAL A 73 3.21 7.60 0.62
CA VAL A 73 1.75 7.77 0.47
C VAL A 73 1.09 8.82 1.37
N GLU A 74 1.85 9.80 1.87
CA GLU A 74 1.35 10.87 2.76
C GLU A 74 0.19 11.67 2.13
N ASP A 75 0.20 11.85 0.81
CA ASP A 75 -0.80 12.62 0.06
C ASP A 75 -2.01 11.79 -0.44
N ILE A 76 -2.08 10.49 -0.11
CA ILE A 76 -3.17 9.62 -0.56
C ILE A 76 -4.23 9.51 0.55
N ALA A 77 -5.45 9.95 0.27
CA ALA A 77 -6.55 9.82 1.23
C ALA A 77 -6.98 8.34 1.38
N PRO A 78 -7.45 7.92 2.57
CA PRO A 78 -8.06 6.61 2.75
C PRO A 78 -9.23 6.37 1.77
N ALA A 79 -9.46 5.11 1.43
CA ALA A 79 -10.39 4.63 0.41
C ALA A 79 -10.09 5.10 -1.03
N THR A 80 -8.93 5.73 -1.29
CA THR A 80 -8.51 6.06 -2.65
C THR A 80 -8.12 4.80 -3.43
N PRO A 81 -8.62 4.61 -4.67
CA PRO A 81 -8.18 3.54 -5.56
C PRO A 81 -6.71 3.70 -5.96
N VAL A 82 -5.96 2.60 -5.89
CA VAL A 82 -4.51 2.59 -6.12
C VAL A 82 -4.03 1.37 -6.91
N GLU A 83 -2.81 1.46 -7.41
CA GLU A 83 -1.99 0.36 -7.94
C GLU A 83 -0.68 0.26 -7.14
N LEU A 84 -0.13 -0.95 -7.00
CA LEU A 84 1.11 -1.22 -6.27
C LEU A 84 2.24 -1.50 -7.27
N VAL A 85 3.16 -0.56 -7.49
CA VAL A 85 4.26 -0.75 -8.44
C VAL A 85 5.26 -1.77 -7.90
N GLY A 86 5.65 -2.74 -8.74
CA GLY A 86 6.57 -3.80 -8.33
C GLY A 86 6.00 -4.68 -7.22
N PHE A 87 4.69 -4.95 -7.27
CA PHE A 87 4.01 -5.77 -6.26
C PHE A 87 4.49 -7.22 -6.29
N GLU A 88 4.93 -7.70 -5.14
CA GLU A 88 5.42 -9.05 -4.97
C GLU A 88 4.82 -9.72 -3.73
N ILE A 89 4.60 -11.02 -3.87
CA ILE A 89 4.22 -11.91 -2.78
C ILE A 89 5.40 -12.84 -2.50
N GLY A 90 5.83 -12.89 -1.25
CA GLY A 90 6.74 -13.92 -0.79
C GLY A 90 6.06 -14.92 0.11
N VAL A 91 6.37 -16.20 -0.09
CA VAL A 91 5.89 -17.31 0.72
C VAL A 91 7.09 -18.00 1.35
N MET A 92 7.04 -18.22 2.66
CA MET A 92 8.06 -18.95 3.40
C MET A 92 7.44 -20.01 4.30
N ASP A 93 8.17 -21.09 4.54
CA ASP A 93 7.75 -22.11 5.51
C ASP A 93 7.66 -21.49 6.90
N LYS A 94 6.47 -21.58 7.51
CA LYS A 94 6.30 -21.28 8.93
C LYS A 94 6.73 -22.51 9.71
N ARG A 95 7.70 -22.34 10.61
CA ARG A 95 8.19 -23.42 11.47
C ARG A 95 7.56 -23.35 12.86
N ASP A 96 7.31 -24.51 13.46
CA ASP A 96 6.96 -24.60 14.88
C ASP A 96 8.20 -24.45 15.78
N ARG A 97 8.01 -24.57 17.09
CA ARG A 97 9.09 -24.47 18.09
C ARG A 97 10.12 -25.59 17.95
N ASP A 98 9.71 -26.74 17.43
CA ASP A 98 10.55 -27.92 17.22
C ASP A 98 11.28 -27.87 15.86
N GLY A 99 11.04 -26.82 15.07
CA GLY A 99 11.67 -26.56 13.79
C GLY A 99 11.03 -27.27 12.60
N ASN A 100 9.91 -27.97 12.81
CA ASN A 100 9.14 -28.63 11.75
C ASN A 100 8.31 -27.61 10.97
N VAL A 101 8.01 -27.92 9.70
CA VAL A 101 7.14 -27.06 8.88
C VAL A 101 5.70 -27.22 9.37
N ALA A 102 5.15 -26.14 9.92
CA ALA A 102 3.80 -26.06 10.48
C ALA A 102 2.82 -25.29 9.58
N GLY A 103 3.30 -24.73 8.47
CA GLY A 103 2.47 -24.04 7.48
C GLY A 103 3.28 -23.10 6.61
N ALA A 104 2.59 -22.11 6.04
CA ALA A 104 3.21 -21.04 5.26
C ALA A 104 2.98 -19.69 5.92
N GLN A 105 3.98 -18.82 5.83
CA GLN A 105 3.88 -17.41 6.15
C GLN A 105 4.00 -16.63 4.83
N VAL A 106 3.01 -15.79 4.57
CA VAL A 106 2.94 -14.94 3.38
C VAL A 106 3.30 -13.52 3.78
N TRP A 107 4.08 -12.83 2.94
CA TRP A 107 4.33 -11.41 3.06
C TRP A 107 4.14 -10.72 1.71
N TYR A 108 3.79 -9.44 1.76
CA TYR A 108 3.54 -8.60 0.60
C TYR A 108 4.53 -7.43 0.60
N ARG A 109 5.05 -7.05 -0.57
CA ARG A 109 5.84 -5.81 -0.72
C ARG A 109 5.53 -5.12 -2.04
N CYS A 110 5.77 -3.81 -2.08
CA CYS A 110 5.80 -3.04 -3.31
C CYS A 110 6.91 -1.98 -3.24
N GLN A 111 7.22 -1.41 -4.39
CA GLN A 111 8.19 -0.31 -4.52
C GLN A 111 7.52 1.05 -4.33
N GLU A 112 6.32 1.21 -4.88
CA GLU A 112 5.56 2.46 -4.89
C GLU A 112 4.06 2.17 -4.87
N VAL A 113 3.27 3.14 -4.45
CA VAL A 113 1.81 3.12 -4.52
C VAL A 113 1.38 4.33 -5.35
N ARG A 114 0.57 4.10 -6.38
CA ARG A 114 0.07 5.17 -7.24
C ARG A 114 -1.44 5.19 -7.22
N THR A 115 -2.03 6.37 -7.26
CA THR A 115 -3.48 6.50 -7.41
C THR A 115 -3.88 6.10 -8.83
N THR A 116 -4.99 5.37 -8.97
CA THR A 116 -5.55 5.00 -10.28
C THR A 116 -6.63 5.97 -10.74
N ALA A 117 -6.94 7.00 -9.94
CA ALA A 117 -7.83 8.08 -10.33
C ALA A 117 -7.18 8.93 -11.42
N SER A 118 -7.77 8.91 -12.61
CA SER A 118 -7.49 9.83 -13.72
C SER A 118 -7.40 11.25 -13.18
N THR A 119 -6.33 11.95 -13.54
CA THR A 119 -6.11 13.37 -13.26
C THR A 119 -7.41 14.13 -13.54
N ALA A 120 -8.11 14.58 -12.49
CA ALA A 120 -9.22 15.51 -12.68
C ALA A 120 -8.67 16.74 -13.42
N PRO A 121 -9.38 17.30 -14.42
CA PRO A 121 -8.92 18.49 -15.11
C PRO A 121 -8.65 19.59 -14.09
N ARG A 122 -7.41 20.05 -14.01
CA ARG A 122 -7.02 21.20 -13.19
C ARG A 122 -7.94 22.36 -13.58
N PRO A 123 -8.74 22.95 -12.68
CA PRO A 123 -9.48 24.15 -13.03
C PRO A 123 -8.44 25.20 -13.47
N ARG A 124 -8.60 25.73 -14.69
CA ARG A 124 -7.77 26.83 -15.18
C ARG A 124 -7.87 27.94 -14.15
N ARG A 125 -6.76 28.19 -13.45
CA ARG A 125 -6.60 29.39 -12.64
C ARG A 125 -6.55 30.55 -13.62
N GLY A 126 -7.68 31.24 -13.75
CA GLY A 126 -7.78 32.44 -14.58
C GLY A 126 -9.23 32.82 -14.84
N GLU A 127 -9.91 33.36 -13.84
CA GLU A 127 -10.73 34.57 -14.04
C GLU A 127 -10.94 35.25 -12.68
N VAL A 128 -10.05 36.20 -12.38
CA VAL A 128 -10.35 37.26 -11.41
C VAL A 128 -11.14 38.31 -12.18
N ALA A 129 -12.45 38.33 -12.03
CA ALA A 129 -13.26 39.47 -12.39
C ALA A 129 -13.63 40.21 -11.10
N GLN A 130 -12.98 41.35 -10.93
CA GLN A 130 -13.36 42.39 -9.99
C GLN A 130 -14.85 42.71 -10.12
N SER A 131 -15.57 42.72 -9.01
CA SER A 131 -16.79 43.49 -8.89
C SER A 131 -16.88 44.07 -7.49
N GLU A 132 -16.04 45.07 -7.22
CA GLU A 132 -16.26 46.02 -6.14
C GLU A 132 -15.91 47.40 -6.68
N ALA A 133 -16.94 48.08 -7.22
CA ALA A 133 -17.06 49.54 -7.31
C ALA A 133 -18.25 49.89 -8.23
N ALA A 134 -19.38 50.25 -7.63
CA ALA A 134 -20.29 51.33 -8.06
C ALA A 134 -21.73 51.03 -7.61
N ALA A 135 -22.09 51.55 -6.43
CA ALA A 135 -23.44 52.04 -6.19
C ALA A 135 -23.31 53.19 -5.19
N SER A 136 -23.42 54.40 -5.73
CA SER A 136 -23.74 55.63 -4.99
C SER A 136 -25.18 55.62 -4.51
#